data_AF-A0A946KD36-F1
#
_entry.id   AF-A0A946KD36-F1
#
_cell.length_a   1.000
_cell.length_b   1.000
_cell.length_c   1.000
_cell.angle_alpha   90.00
_cell.angle_beta   90.00
_cell.angle_gamma   90.00
#
_symmetry.space_group_name_H-M   'P 1'
#
loop_
_entity.id
_entity.type
_entity.pdbx_description
1 polymer ?
#
loop_
_entity_poly.entity_id
_entity_poly.type
_entity_poly.pdbx_seq_one_letter_code
_entity_poly.pdbx_strand_id
1 'polypeptide(L)'
;MELGPDWDEFSESLATPPFPFSIVAGEVENKAIQNPLLDNASDFVVEVDEARLEGSESFVVVPALHSFLMKDAQVQEFVVDFLCH
;
A
#
# COMPACT_ATOMS: atom_id res chain seq x y z
N MET A 1 12.34 11.50 3.33
CA MET A 1 13.31 10.88 4.26
C MET A 1 13.47 9.46 3.76
N GLU A 2 14.67 9.02 3.43
CA GLU A 2 14.90 7.69 2.86
C GLU A 2 15.30 6.69 3.95
N LEU A 3 14.89 5.43 3.80
CA LEU A 3 15.19 4.35 4.76
C LEU A 3 16.65 3.86 4.68
N GLY A 4 17.41 4.30 3.68
CA GLY A 4 18.83 3.99 3.46
C GLY A 4 19.48 4.97 2.47
N PRO A 5 20.82 4.99 2.37
CA PRO A 5 21.52 5.79 1.37
C PRO A 5 21.20 5.30 -0.05
N ASP A 6 21.27 6.22 -1.02
CA ASP A 6 21.16 5.93 -2.46
C ASP A 6 19.83 5.23 -2.83
N TRP A 7 18.71 5.64 -2.22
CA TRP A 7 17.40 5.01 -2.43
C TRP A 7 16.97 5.01 -3.89
N ASP A 8 17.19 6.11 -4.61
CA ASP A 8 16.84 6.22 -6.03
C ASP A 8 17.49 5.08 -6.84
N GLU A 9 18.80 4.86 -6.67
CA GLU A 9 19.54 3.77 -7.33
C GLU A 9 19.10 2.38 -6.82
N PHE A 10 18.90 2.24 -5.51
CA PHE A 10 18.50 0.95 -4.92
C PHE A 10 17.09 0.53 -5.36
N SER A 11 16.15 1.47 -5.45
CA SER A 11 14.76 1.20 -5.81
C SER A 11 14.63 0.62 -7.22
N GLU A 12 15.51 1.02 -8.15
CA GLU A 12 15.60 0.46 -9.51
C GLU A 12 15.97 -1.03 -9.51
N SER A 13 16.61 -1.52 -8.44
CA SER A 13 17.04 -2.91 -8.28
C SER A 13 16.05 -3.79 -7.51
N LEU A 14 14.97 -3.20 -6.95
CA LEU A 14 13.95 -3.95 -6.23
C LEU A 14 13.22 -4.89 -7.20
N ALA A 15 13.38 -6.19 -6.99
CA ALA A 15 12.77 -7.19 -7.83
C ALA A 15 11.25 -7.23 -7.63
N THR A 16 10.51 -7.26 -8.74
CA THR A 16 9.10 -7.67 -8.73
C THR A 16 9.01 -9.18 -8.44
N PRO A 17 8.09 -9.63 -7.56
CA PRO A 17 7.88 -11.06 -7.31
C PRO A 17 7.60 -11.83 -8.61
N PRO A 18 8.26 -12.98 -8.85
CA PRO A 18 8.06 -13.77 -10.09
C PRO A 18 6.80 -14.67 -10.04
N PHE A 19 5.89 -14.41 -9.11
CA PHE A 19 4.65 -15.15 -8.88
C PHE A 19 3.50 -14.17 -8.73
N PRO A 20 2.23 -14.60 -8.93
CA PRO A 20 1.08 -13.72 -8.82
C PRO A 20 1.01 -13.06 -7.43
N PHE A 21 0.86 -11.74 -7.41
CA PHE A 21 0.70 -10.96 -6.19
C PHE A 21 -0.33 -9.86 -6.40
N SER A 22 -0.96 -9.44 -5.31
CA SER A 22 -1.87 -8.29 -5.30
C SER A 22 -1.49 -7.36 -4.15
N ILE A 23 -1.88 -6.10 -4.28
CA ILE A 23 -1.56 -5.05 -3.31
C ILE A 23 -2.84 -4.47 -2.73
N VAL A 24 -2.85 -4.29 -1.40
CA VAL A 24 -3.90 -3.57 -0.69
C VAL A 24 -3.26 -2.35 -0.02
N ALA A 25 -3.73 -1.17 -0.39
CA ALA A 25 -3.34 0.10 0.20
C ALA A 25 -4.47 0.67 1.05
N GLY A 26 -4.12 1.41 2.10
CA GLY A 26 -5.09 2.16 2.89
C GLY A 26 -5.14 3.63 2.47
N GLU A 27 -6.31 4.23 2.58
CA GLU A 27 -6.49 5.66 2.52
C GLU A 27 -7.49 6.09 3.58
N VAL A 28 -7.32 7.28 4.17
CA VAL A 28 -8.37 7.90 4.96
C VAL A 28 -8.66 9.28 4.39
N GLU A 29 -9.79 9.41 3.69
CA GLU A 29 -10.32 10.70 3.26
C GLU A 29 -10.88 11.47 4.47
N ASN A 30 -10.00 12.07 5.28
CA ASN A 30 -10.41 13.02 6.31
C ASN A 30 -9.64 14.33 6.17
N LYS A 31 -10.26 15.31 5.50
CA LYS A 31 -9.66 16.64 5.28
C LYS A 31 -9.35 17.42 6.57
N ALA A 32 -9.88 17.00 7.72
CA ALA A 32 -9.62 17.65 9.00
C ALA A 32 -8.37 17.09 9.72
N ILE A 33 -7.92 15.89 9.37
CA ILE A 33 -6.77 15.21 10.00
C ILE A 33 -6.00 14.48 8.91
N GLN A 34 -4.80 14.97 8.60
CA GLN A 34 -3.85 14.34 7.67
C GLN A 34 -2.47 14.31 8.35
N ASN A 35 -1.65 13.32 8.03
CA ASN A 35 -0.24 13.35 8.43
C ASN A 35 0.47 14.48 7.66
N PRO A 36 1.01 15.53 8.33
CA PRO A 36 1.61 16.68 7.65
C PRO A 36 2.94 16.37 6.94
N LEU A 37 3.45 15.14 7.06
CA LEU A 37 4.64 14.67 6.36
C LEU A 37 4.31 13.99 5.02
N LEU A 38 3.03 13.76 4.74
CA LEU A 38 2.56 13.10 3.52
C LEU A 38 1.71 14.09 2.73
N ASP A 39 2.04 14.25 1.46
CA ASP A 39 1.40 15.24 0.59
C ASP A 39 0.16 14.66 -0.12
N ASN A 40 0.09 13.33 -0.23
CA ASN A 40 -0.93 12.62 -0.99
C ASN A 40 -1.85 11.74 -0.12
N ALA A 41 -2.82 11.10 -0.79
CA ALA A 41 -3.68 10.05 -0.25
C ALA A 41 -2.85 8.99 0.47
N SER A 42 -3.20 8.69 1.72
CA SER A 42 -2.40 7.78 2.56
C SER A 42 -3.21 7.16 3.70
N ASP A 43 -2.66 6.09 4.24
CA ASP A 43 -3.13 5.42 5.47
C ASP A 43 -2.50 6.01 6.75
N PHE A 44 -1.96 7.24 6.63
CA PHE A 44 -1.13 7.99 7.58
C PHE A 44 0.33 7.55 7.71
N VAL A 45 0.74 6.44 7.08
CA VAL A 45 2.12 5.96 7.12
C VAL A 45 2.70 5.87 5.71
N VAL A 46 1.94 5.30 4.77
CA VAL A 46 2.35 5.03 3.39
C VAL A 46 1.37 5.73 2.44
N GLU A 47 1.88 6.40 1.42
CA GLU A 47 1.04 6.97 0.38
C GLU A 47 0.50 5.88 -0.56
N VAL A 48 -0.72 6.05 -1.06
CA VAL A 48 -1.36 5.08 -1.96
C VAL A 48 -0.51 4.85 -3.22
N ASP A 49 0.05 5.91 -3.79
CA ASP A 49 0.90 5.80 -4.98
C ASP A 49 2.26 5.18 -4.69
N GLU A 50 2.83 5.39 -3.49
CA GLU A 50 4.06 4.75 -3.03
C GLU A 50 3.90 3.23 -2.91
N ALA A 51 2.71 2.74 -2.54
CA ALA A 51 2.44 1.31 -2.42
C ALA A 51 2.30 0.58 -3.76
N ARG A 52 2.26 1.28 -4.91
CA ARG A 52 2.06 0.65 -6.23
C ARG A 52 3.34 -0.06 -6.68
N LEU A 53 3.18 -1.27 -7.22
CA LEU A 53 4.26 -2.01 -7.87
C LEU A 53 3.75 -2.63 -9.17
N GLU A 54 4.48 -2.42 -10.26
CA GLU A 54 4.15 -3.01 -11.57
C GLU A 54 4.18 -4.54 -11.49
N GLY A 55 3.23 -5.19 -12.18
CA GLY A 55 3.09 -6.65 -12.20
C GLY A 55 2.10 -7.22 -11.19
N SER A 56 1.48 -6.38 -10.34
CA SER A 56 0.40 -6.83 -9.46
C SER A 56 -0.84 -7.23 -10.27
N GLU A 57 -1.45 -8.36 -9.94
CA GLU A 57 -2.73 -8.81 -10.51
C GLU A 57 -3.87 -7.82 -10.21
N SER A 58 -3.82 -7.22 -9.01
CA SER A 58 -4.77 -6.19 -8.59
C SER A 58 -4.19 -5.24 -7.56
N PHE A 59 -4.79 -4.05 -7.51
CA PHE A 59 -4.46 -2.98 -6.57
C PHE A 59 -5.77 -2.44 -5.98
N VAL A 60 -5.97 -2.66 -4.68
CA VAL A 60 -7.20 -2.28 -3.97
C VAL A 60 -6.89 -1.22 -2.94
N VAL A 61 -7.72 -0.17 -2.87
CA VAL A 61 -7.64 0.87 -1.84
C VAL A 61 -8.82 0.71 -0.89
N VAL A 62 -8.57 0.68 0.41
CA VAL A 62 -9.59 0.56 1.45
C VAL A 62 -9.57 1.76 2.41
N PRO A 63 -10.72 2.16 2.99
CA PRO A 63 -10.80 3.31 3.87
C PRO A 63 -10.29 3.00 5.30
N ALA A 64 -9.00 2.71 5.45
CA ALA A 64 -8.39 2.27 6.71
C ALA A 64 -7.04 2.94 7.00
N LEU A 65 -6.78 3.22 8.28
CA LEU A 65 -5.43 3.60 8.75
C LEU A 65 -4.51 2.38 8.73
N HIS A 66 -3.21 2.63 8.60
CA HIS A 66 -2.17 1.61 8.41
C HIS A 66 -2.30 0.41 9.37
N SER A 67 -2.35 0.70 10.68
CA SER A 67 -2.43 -0.35 11.72
C SER A 67 -3.74 -1.14 11.74
N PHE A 68 -4.79 -0.67 11.04
CA PHE A 68 -6.10 -1.33 10.98
C PHE A 68 -6.32 -2.15 9.70
N LEU A 69 -5.45 -2.04 8.69
CA LEU A 69 -5.57 -2.79 7.43
C LEU A 69 -5.77 -4.30 7.67
N MET A 70 -4.98 -4.91 8.55
CA MET A 70 -5.07 -6.36 8.86
C MET A 70 -6.40 -6.76 9.54
N LYS A 71 -7.11 -5.82 10.18
CA LYS A 71 -8.38 -6.06 10.86
C LYS A 71 -9.59 -5.71 10.00
N ASP A 72 -9.40 -4.99 8.90
CA ASP A 72 -10.48 -4.57 8.03
C ASP A 72 -11.11 -5.80 7.34
N ALA A 73 -12.44 -5.88 7.40
CA ALA A 73 -13.17 -7.03 6.88
C ALA A 73 -13.07 -7.15 5.34
N GLN A 74 -13.01 -6.02 4.63
CA GLN A 74 -12.86 -6.01 3.17
C GLN A 74 -11.47 -6.51 2.76
N VAL A 75 -10.45 -6.14 3.53
CA VAL A 75 -9.08 -6.65 3.32
C VAL A 75 -9.04 -8.16 3.55
N GLN A 76 -9.66 -8.66 4.61
CA GLN A 76 -9.70 -10.08 4.91
C GLN A 76 -10.45 -10.87 3.82
N GLU A 77 -11.60 -10.37 3.37
CA GLU A 77 -12.39 -10.96 2.28
C GLU A 77 -11.56 -11.00 0.98
N PHE A 78 -10.95 -9.88 0.61
CA PHE A 78 -10.08 -9.79 -0.56
C PHE A 78 -8.91 -10.79 -0.52
N VAL A 79 -8.24 -10.92 0.63
CA VAL A 79 -7.12 -11.86 0.80
C VAL A 79 -7.61 -13.31 0.66
N VAL A 80 -8.76 -13.65 1.23
CA VAL A 80 -9.35 -14.99 1.07
C VAL A 80 -9.67 -15.25 -0.40
N ASP A 81 -10.30 -14.30 -1.07
CA ASP A 81 -10.65 -14.43 -2.49
C ASP A 81 -9.41 -14.60 -3.36
N PHE A 82 -8.35 -13.82 -3.13
CA PHE A 82 -7.09 -13.93 -3.86
C PHE A 82 -6.36 -15.26 -3.63
N LEU A 83 -6.42 -15.82 -2.41
CA LEU A 83 -5.72 -17.07 -2.08
C LEU A 83 -6.50 -18.33 -2.49
N CYS A 84 -7.82 -18.25 -2.64
CA CYS A 84 -8.67 -19.38 -2.97
C CYS A 84 -8.95 -19.53 -4.48
N HIS A 85 -8.49 -18.60 -5.32
CA HIS A 85 -8.62 -18.63 -6.78
C HIS A 85 -7.26 -18.63 -7.45
#